data_AF-A0A383DFC3-F1
#
_entry.id   AF-A0A383DFC3-F1
#
_cell.length_a   1.000
_cell.length_b   1.000
_cell.length_c   1.000
_cell.angle_alpha   90.00
_cell.angle_beta   90.00
_cell.angle_gamma   90.00
#
_symmetry.space_group_name_H-M   'P 1'
#
loop_
_entity.id
_entity.type
_entity.pdbx_description
1 polymer ?
#
loop_
_entity_poly.entity_id
_entity_poly.type
_entity_poly.pdbx_seq_one_letter_code
_entity_poly.pdbx_strand_id
1 'polypeptide(L)'
;MRHMAGALALAERGLGAVWPNPAVGCVLVRAGRVVGRGWTQPGGRPHAESEALTRAGAAAEGATAYVTLEPCCHHGKTPPCTDALIEARVARVVVAMSDPDPRVSGYGIKCLEA
;
A
#
# COMPACT_ATOMS: atom_id res chain seq x y z
N MET A 1 4.75 11.83 10.13
CA MET A 1 6.03 11.15 10.40
C MET A 1 5.85 9.78 11.06
N ARG A 2 5.17 9.65 12.23
CA ARG A 2 5.08 8.35 12.97
C ARG A 2 4.55 7.14 12.18
N HIS A 3 3.52 7.32 11.36
CA HIS A 3 2.87 6.20 10.66
C HIS A 3 3.68 5.70 9.48
N MET A 4 4.37 6.59 8.77
CA MET A 4 5.27 6.19 7.67
C MET A 4 6.49 5.44 8.20
N ALA A 5 7.07 5.86 9.33
CA ALA A 5 8.13 5.10 9.99
C ALA A 5 7.64 3.68 10.38
N GLY A 6 6.39 3.56 10.86
CA GLY A 6 5.76 2.26 11.10
C GLY A 6 5.58 1.42 9.84
N ALA A 7 5.24 2.03 8.70
CA ALA A 7 5.13 1.35 7.41
C ALA A 7 6.50 0.87 6.92
N LEU A 8 7.56 1.67 7.06
CA LEU A 8 8.94 1.26 6.73
C LEU A 8 9.39 0.07 7.58
N ALA A 9 9.14 0.08 8.90
CA ALA A 9 9.45 -1.05 9.78
C ALA A 9 8.66 -2.33 9.42
N LEU A 10 7.47 -2.21 8.82
CA LEU A 10 6.74 -3.35 8.27
C LEU A 10 7.38 -3.85 6.97
N ALA A 11 7.81 -2.94 6.10
CA ALA A 11 8.46 -3.27 4.83
C ALA A 11 9.76 -4.07 5.05
N GLU A 12 10.53 -3.75 6.10
CA GLU A 12 11.77 -4.45 6.46
C GLU A 12 11.60 -5.97 6.60
N ARG A 13 10.39 -6.44 6.96
CA ARG A 13 10.06 -7.87 7.08
C ARG A 13 10.15 -8.64 5.76
N GLY A 14 10.05 -7.95 4.63
CA GLY A 14 10.11 -8.55 3.30
C GLY A 14 11.49 -8.46 2.63
N LEU A 15 12.45 -7.73 3.22
CA LEU A 15 13.76 -7.50 2.59
C LEU A 15 14.48 -8.81 2.32
N GLY A 16 14.88 -9.02 1.06
CA GLY A 16 15.54 -10.24 0.58
C GLY A 16 14.63 -11.47 0.46
N ALA A 17 13.39 -11.43 0.97
CA ALA A 17 12.50 -12.59 1.04
C ALA A 17 11.35 -12.58 0.02
N VAL A 18 11.07 -11.42 -0.60
CA VAL A 18 9.93 -11.25 -1.52
C VAL A 18 10.33 -10.98 -2.96
N TRP A 19 11.61 -11.18 -3.31
CA TRP A 19 12.10 -11.08 -4.69
C TRP A 19 11.27 -11.99 -5.63
N PRO A 20 10.95 -11.55 -6.87
CA PRO A 20 11.39 -10.33 -7.56
C PRO A 20 10.60 -9.05 -7.20
N ASN A 21 9.64 -9.13 -6.29
CA ASN A 21 8.82 -7.99 -5.90
C ASN A 21 9.53 -7.09 -4.87
N PRO A 22 9.12 -5.81 -4.77
CA PRO A 22 9.62 -4.92 -3.73
C PRO A 22 9.05 -5.28 -2.36
N ALA A 23 9.87 -5.07 -1.33
CA ALA A 23 9.41 -5.10 0.05
C ALA A 23 8.70 -3.77 0.37
N VAL A 24 7.38 -3.81 0.50
CA VAL A 24 6.53 -2.65 0.74
C VAL A 24 5.83 -2.82 2.08
N GLY A 25 5.58 -1.72 2.77
CA GLY A 25 4.76 -1.66 3.97
C GLY A 25 3.61 -0.67 3.80
N CYS A 26 2.47 -0.97 4.44
CA CYS A 26 1.28 -0.13 4.41
C CYS A 26 0.62 -0.08 5.79
N VAL A 27 0.22 1.11 6.23
CA VAL A 27 -0.55 1.33 7.47
C VAL A 27 -1.78 2.17 7.15
N LEU A 28 -2.95 1.69 7.56
CA LEU A 28 -4.23 2.42 7.48
C LEU A 28 -4.56 3.05 8.82
N VAL A 29 -4.88 4.35 8.81
CA VAL A 29 -5.20 5.13 10.00
C VAL A 29 -6.54 5.81 9.85
N ARG A 30 -7.45 5.60 10.82
CA ARG A 30 -8.75 6.28 10.90
C ARG A 30 -8.93 6.87 12.29
N ALA A 31 -9.37 8.13 12.36
CA ALA A 31 -9.55 8.86 13.62
C ALA A 31 -8.33 8.74 14.57
N GLY A 32 -7.12 8.85 14.00
CA GLY A 32 -5.86 8.76 14.75
C GLY A 32 -5.42 7.35 15.17
N ARG A 33 -6.23 6.32 14.95
CA ARG A 33 -5.96 4.92 15.31
C ARG A 33 -5.54 4.10 14.10
N VAL A 34 -4.59 3.18 14.29
CA VAL A 34 -4.24 2.21 13.25
C VAL A 34 -5.34 1.16 13.16
N VAL A 35 -5.94 1.04 11.98
CA VAL A 35 -7.03 0.07 11.69
C VAL A 35 -6.56 -1.09 10.83
N GLY A 36 -5.46 -0.93 10.09
CA GLY A 36 -4.87 -1.99 9.27
C GLY A 36 -3.36 -1.82 9.14
N ARG A 37 -2.64 -2.94 8.99
CA ARG A 37 -1.19 -2.99 8.80
C ARG A 37 -0.86 -4.12 7.85
N GLY A 38 -0.09 -3.86 6.81
CA GLY A 38 0.33 -4.87 5.84
C GLY A 38 1.77 -4.69 5.41
N TRP A 39 2.37 -5.77 4.93
CA TRP A 39 3.63 -5.77 4.20
C TRP A 39 3.54 -6.78 3.06
N THR A 40 4.39 -6.67 2.04
CA THR A 40 4.45 -7.66 0.96
C THR A 40 4.70 -9.05 1.54
N GLN A 41 3.82 -10.01 1.26
CA GLN A 41 3.92 -11.37 1.80
C GLN A 41 4.91 -12.25 0.99
N PRO A 42 5.34 -13.40 1.54
CA PRO A 42 6.22 -14.35 0.83
C PRO A 42 5.70 -14.70 -0.58
N GLY A 43 6.61 -14.74 -1.55
CA GLY A 43 6.24 -14.90 -2.97
C GLY A 43 5.78 -13.60 -3.66
N GLY A 44 5.95 -12.45 -3.00
CA GLY A 44 5.65 -11.13 -3.56
C GLY A 44 4.16 -10.78 -3.57
N ARG A 45 3.33 -11.61 -2.94
CA ARG A 45 1.87 -11.49 -2.90
C ARG A 45 1.30 -12.12 -1.62
N PRO A 46 0.18 -11.60 -1.12
CA PRO A 46 -0.45 -10.31 -1.47
C PRO A 46 0.46 -9.10 -1.20
N HIS A 47 0.14 -7.98 -1.86
CA HIS A 47 0.82 -6.69 -1.64
C HIS A 47 0.47 -6.12 -0.26
N ALA A 48 1.28 -5.16 0.20
CA ALA A 48 1.14 -4.54 1.50
C ALA A 48 -0.22 -3.85 1.68
N GLU A 49 -0.71 -3.17 0.65
CA GLU A 49 -1.98 -2.45 0.64
C GLU A 49 -3.15 -3.43 0.76
N SER A 50 -3.14 -4.52 -0.01
CA SER A 50 -4.15 -5.57 0.07
C SER A 50 -4.20 -6.19 1.47
N GLU A 51 -3.05 -6.53 2.04
CA GLU A 51 -2.96 -7.05 3.43
C GLU A 51 -3.50 -6.05 4.46
N ALA A 52 -3.15 -4.77 4.32
CA ALA A 52 -3.62 -3.73 5.22
C ALA A 52 -5.14 -3.54 5.12
N LEU A 53 -5.68 -3.52 3.91
CA LEU A 53 -7.11 -3.41 3.62
C LEU A 53 -7.89 -4.60 4.17
N THR A 54 -7.44 -5.84 3.91
CA THR A 54 -8.06 -7.06 4.45
C THR A 54 -8.14 -7.02 5.97
N ARG A 55 -7.07 -6.59 6.65
CA ARG A 55 -7.04 -6.48 8.12
C ARG A 55 -7.89 -5.34 8.66
N ALA A 56 -8.04 -4.24 7.90
CA ALA A 56 -8.88 -3.12 8.28
C ALA A 56 -10.38 -3.39 8.06
N GLY A 57 -10.73 -4.18 7.04
CA GLY A 57 -12.12 -4.40 6.64
C GLY A 57 -12.86 -3.07 6.44
N ALA A 58 -14.09 -2.98 6.95
CA ALA A 58 -14.92 -1.78 6.85
C ALA A 58 -14.30 -0.52 7.52
N ALA A 59 -13.29 -0.68 8.38
CA ALA A 59 -12.61 0.45 8.98
C ALA A 59 -11.69 1.21 8.00
N ALA A 60 -11.42 0.64 6.82
CA ALA A 60 -10.63 1.29 5.76
C ALA A 60 -11.34 2.49 5.13
N GLU A 61 -12.68 2.48 5.09
CA GLU A 61 -13.46 3.59 4.53
C GLU A 61 -13.17 4.89 5.30
N GLY A 62 -12.79 5.94 4.56
CA GLY A 62 -12.42 7.24 5.12
C GLY A 62 -11.06 7.27 5.83
N ALA A 63 -10.27 6.18 5.78
CA ALA A 63 -8.94 6.14 6.39
C ALA A 63 -7.90 6.90 5.56
N THR A 64 -6.74 7.17 6.16
CA THR A 64 -5.50 7.53 5.45
C THR A 64 -4.59 6.31 5.34
N ALA A 65 -4.18 5.96 4.13
CA ALA A 65 -3.14 4.97 3.88
C ALA A 65 -1.76 5.63 3.87
N TYR A 66 -0.80 5.05 4.58
CA TYR A 66 0.62 5.39 4.50
C TYR A 66 1.34 4.20 3.87
N VAL A 67 1.90 4.39 2.67
CA VAL A 67 2.51 3.32 1.88
C VAL A 67 3.93 3.70 1.46
N THR A 68 4.87 2.76 1.58
CA THR A 68 6.31 3.03 1.40
C THR A 68 6.74 3.13 -0.06
N LEU A 69 5.92 2.66 -0.99
CA LEU A 69 6.14 2.75 -2.44
C LEU A 69 4.81 3.10 -3.10
N GLU A 70 4.86 3.78 -4.25
CA GLU A 70 3.67 4.11 -5.02
C GLU A 70 2.82 2.85 -5.33
N PRO A 71 1.51 2.88 -5.05
CA PRO A 71 0.64 1.74 -5.32
C PRO A 71 0.62 1.39 -6.81
N CYS A 72 0.74 0.09 -7.11
CA CYS A 72 0.73 -0.36 -8.50
C CYS A 72 -0.62 -0.07 -9.18
N CYS A 73 -0.57 0.41 -10.41
CA CYS A 73 -1.74 0.83 -11.20
C CYS A 73 -1.94 0.03 -12.50
N HIS A 74 -1.16 -1.03 -12.71
CA HIS A 74 -1.25 -1.89 -13.89
C HIS A 74 -1.83 -3.26 -13.54
N HIS A 75 -2.54 -3.86 -14.49
CA HIS A 75 -3.07 -5.21 -14.34
C HIS A 75 -1.95 -6.24 -14.55
N GLY A 76 -1.62 -6.97 -13.49
CA GLY A 76 -0.64 -8.07 -13.51
C GLY A 76 -1.28 -9.38 -13.09
N LYS A 77 -0.60 -10.15 -12.23
CA LYS A 77 -1.15 -11.38 -11.62
C LYS A 77 -2.33 -11.11 -10.68
N THR A 78 -2.41 -9.90 -10.13
CA THR A 78 -3.48 -9.44 -9.24
C THR A 78 -4.00 -8.10 -9.75
N PRO A 79 -5.25 -7.72 -9.39
CA PRO A 79 -5.74 -6.38 -9.63
C PRO A 79 -4.80 -5.30 -9.05
N PRO A 80 -4.82 -4.07 -9.60
CA PRO A 80 -4.04 -2.96 -9.09
C PRO A 80 -4.35 -2.62 -7.63
N CYS A 81 -3.34 -2.20 -6.87
CA CYS A 81 -3.54 -1.70 -5.51
C CYS A 81 -4.28 -0.37 -5.48
N THR A 82 -4.14 0.45 -6.53
CA THR A 82 -4.94 1.68 -6.70
C THR A 82 -6.43 1.37 -6.67
N ASP A 83 -6.87 0.36 -7.42
CA ASP A 83 -8.28 -0.02 -7.53
C ASP A 83 -8.81 -0.50 -6.18
N ALA A 84 -8.04 -1.32 -5.47
CA ALA A 84 -8.40 -1.78 -4.14
C ALA A 84 -8.53 -0.64 -3.11
N LEU A 85 -7.65 0.37 -3.18
CA LEU A 85 -7.71 1.56 -2.29
C LEU A 85 -8.93 2.44 -2.61
N ILE A 86 -9.25 2.60 -3.90
CA ILE A 86 -10.42 3.34 -4.39
C ILE A 86 -11.71 2.64 -3.98
N GLU A 87 -11.81 1.33 -4.24
CA GLU A 87 -12.96 0.50 -3.87
C GLU A 87 -13.20 0.50 -2.36
N ALA A 88 -12.12 0.45 -1.56
CA ALA A 88 -12.20 0.57 -0.10
C ALA A 88 -12.51 1.99 0.40
N ARG A 89 -12.63 2.97 -0.51
CA ARG A 89 -12.94 4.38 -0.22
C ARG A 89 -11.98 4.99 0.79
N VAL A 90 -10.68 4.72 0.62
CA VAL A 90 -9.62 5.38 1.38
C VAL A 90 -9.62 6.86 1.01
N ALA A 91 -9.69 7.74 2.01
CA ALA A 91 -9.85 9.19 1.77
C ALA A 91 -8.55 9.90 1.40
N ARG A 92 -7.40 9.32 1.77
CA ARG A 92 -6.09 9.91 1.52
C ARG A 92 -5.02 8.84 1.44
N VAL A 93 -4.14 8.94 0.46
CA VAL A 93 -2.95 8.10 0.36
C VAL A 93 -1.70 8.98 0.51
N VAL A 94 -0.79 8.57 1.38
CA VAL A 94 0.50 9.21 1.61
C VAL A 94 1.59 8.24 1.17
N VAL A 95 2.29 8.59 0.11
CA VAL A 95 3.32 7.75 -0.53
C VAL A 95 4.70 8.25 -0.12
N ALA A 96 5.62 7.34 0.26
CA ALA A 96 6.98 7.74 0.61
C ALA A 96 7.87 7.98 -0.61
N MET A 97 7.74 7.14 -1.64
CA MET A 97 8.57 7.17 -2.84
C MET A 97 7.73 6.77 -4.06
N SER A 98 7.91 7.45 -5.18
CA SER A 98 7.37 7.05 -6.48
C SER A 98 8.01 5.76 -6.98
N ASP A 99 7.26 4.94 -7.73
CA ASP A 99 7.78 3.67 -8.23
C ASP A 99 8.75 3.93 -9.40
N PRO A 100 9.99 3.39 -9.39
CA PRO A 100 10.92 3.54 -10.51
C PRO A 100 10.53 2.69 -11.74
N ASP A 101 9.58 1.75 -11.61
CA ASP A 101 9.07 0.97 -12.73
C ASP A 101 8.36 1.91 -13.72
N PRO A 102 8.78 1.95 -15.00
CA PRO A 102 8.19 2.87 -15.99
C PRO A 102 6.69 2.62 -16.23
N ARG A 103 6.17 1.44 -15.86
CA ARG A 103 4.74 1.11 -15.95
C ARG A 103 3.92 1.73 -14.82
N VAL A 104 4.55 2.16 -13.74
CA VAL A 104 3.89 2.70 -12.54
C VAL A 104 4.29 4.15 -12.27
N SER A 105 5.55 4.52 -12.48
CA SER A 105 6.17 5.83 -12.23
C SER A 105 5.24 7.04 -12.39
N GLY A 106 4.53 7.42 -11.32
CA GLY A 106 3.60 8.54 -11.23
C GLY A 106 2.17 8.29 -11.77
N TYR A 107 1.93 7.18 -12.46
CA TYR A 107 0.59 6.80 -12.92
C TYR A 107 -0.30 6.33 -11.78
N GLY A 108 0.25 5.63 -10.77
CA GLY A 108 -0.52 5.17 -9.62
C GLY A 108 -0.99 6.32 -8.74
N ILE A 109 -0.14 7.33 -8.56
CA ILE A 109 -0.52 8.58 -7.89
C ILE A 109 -1.66 9.27 -8.67
N LYS A 110 -1.52 9.42 -10.00
CA LYS A 110 -2.57 10.04 -10.84
C LYS A 110 -3.91 9.30 -10.77
N CYS A 111 -3.91 7.97 -10.71
CA CYS A 111 -5.13 7.18 -10.53
C CYS A 111 -5.86 7.50 -9.21
N LEU A 112 -5.13 7.89 -8.17
CA LEU A 112 -5.69 8.19 -6.84
C LEU A 112 -6.13 9.66 -6.68
N GLU A 113 -5.76 10.53 -7.62
CA GLU A 113 -6.13 11.96 -7.65
C GLU A 113 -7.39 12.25 -8.48
N ALA A 114 -7.86 11.27 -9.25
CA ALA A 114 -9.04 11.36 -10.12
C ALA A 114 -10.35 11.19 -9.35
#